data_AF-E3LGR5-F1
#
_entry.id   AF-E3LGR5-F1
#
_cell.length_a   1.000
_cell.length_b   1.000
_cell.length_c   1.000
_cell.angle_alpha   90.00
_cell.angle_beta   90.00
_cell.angle_gamma   90.00
#
_symmetry.space_group_name_H-M   'P 1'
#
loop_
_entity.id
_entity.type
_entity.pdbx_description
1 polymer ?
#
loop_
_entity_poly.entity_id
_entity_poly.type
_entity_poly.pdbx_seq_one_letter_code
_entity_poly.pdbx_strand_id
1 'polypeptide(L)'
;MVWKIVKSSLQRIHKAIRMCFWNIDTSIPKHKPFLFLKLPLVPFKLVTEFMDSNEIIQLSMCSYRLEYFLRISKYKLKKLNVHLSDKRLQYDLTQSNICSSIFFRKGKSEKQLEPVSKMQQLCERFVRIVKILYVYKAHLYYGEDNTILNIEYFSSNTVFDLFKCISALYSCSSVSWKFYLDILSTETMMHYLNLPLAEKCTGFSFLRGSLSTQLLTELLDKIPVSKRLEIGSDIPIDFKHPNVSFYCIALKYYITKYHSGKWITLNDLKSIRNVGCVELKSTIFDCSDVNQFLRYWVNCEEDMLELLELNLKEGAIIDKDVLTDQLITVHVEGASSTDFFIKAKNHKQRKFVLGHVEIGEDNSIGFSTWEAIGKKTRVFRILELLERKKELEEEISMIEKRGNRPGFSHFSEEMRQKNYKYEELRHLKISLNEQDHAGYHFEI
;
A
#
# COMPACT_ATOMS: atom_id res chain seq x y z
N MET A 1 -10.88 -18.70 -37.97
CA MET A 1 -9.60 -19.27 -38.47
C MET A 1 -8.40 -18.83 -37.63
N VAL A 2 -8.20 -17.51 -37.43
CA VAL A 2 -7.11 -16.94 -36.61
C VAL A 2 -7.01 -17.54 -35.21
N TRP A 3 -8.14 -17.69 -34.50
CA TRP A 3 -8.15 -18.21 -33.12
C TRP A 3 -7.69 -19.67 -33.00
N LYS A 4 -7.99 -20.52 -34.00
CA LYS A 4 -7.50 -21.91 -34.05
C LYS A 4 -5.98 -21.96 -34.28
N ILE A 5 -5.46 -21.03 -35.09
CA ILE A 5 -4.02 -20.91 -35.36
C ILE A 5 -3.28 -20.40 -34.11
N VAL A 6 -3.83 -19.40 -33.41
CA VAL A 6 -3.27 -18.88 -32.16
C VAL A 6 -3.24 -19.99 -31.09
N LYS A 7 -4.35 -20.69 -30.85
CA LYS A 7 -4.43 -21.78 -29.86
C LYS A 7 -3.47 -22.94 -30.18
N SER A 8 -3.39 -23.36 -31.44
CA SER A 8 -2.44 -24.40 -31.85
C SER A 8 -0.98 -23.94 -31.76
N SER A 9 -0.69 -22.67 -32.01
CA SER A 9 0.66 -22.10 -31.88
C SER A 9 1.06 -22.04 -30.41
N LEU A 10 0.16 -21.59 -29.54
CA LEU A 10 0.37 -21.52 -28.08
C LEU A 10 0.72 -22.90 -27.51
N GLN A 11 -0.06 -23.93 -27.85
CA GLN A 11 0.22 -25.32 -27.43
C GLN A 11 1.59 -25.83 -27.90
N ARG A 12 2.01 -25.49 -29.12
CA ARG A 12 3.33 -25.89 -29.65
C ARG A 12 4.47 -25.11 -28.99
N ILE A 13 4.24 -23.84 -28.65
CA ILE A 13 5.21 -23.02 -27.92
C ILE A 13 5.37 -23.55 -26.50
N HIS A 14 4.28 -23.89 -25.81
CA HIS A 14 4.36 -24.47 -24.46
C HIS A 14 5.11 -25.79 -24.47
N LYS A 15 4.90 -26.63 -25.51
CA LYS A 15 5.67 -27.85 -25.70
C LYS A 15 7.16 -27.56 -25.95
N ALA A 16 7.49 -26.59 -26.80
CA ALA A 16 8.87 -26.21 -27.09
C ALA A 16 9.59 -25.63 -25.85
N ILE A 17 8.93 -24.76 -25.10
CA ILE A 17 9.40 -24.23 -23.83
C ILE A 17 9.65 -25.37 -22.84
N ARG A 18 8.68 -26.28 -22.65
CA ARG A 18 8.85 -27.47 -21.80
C ARG A 18 10.04 -28.33 -22.21
N MET A 19 10.28 -28.51 -23.52
CA MET A 19 11.45 -29.24 -24.01
C MET A 19 12.77 -28.54 -23.70
N CYS A 20 12.83 -27.20 -23.82
CA CYS A 20 14.03 -26.43 -23.49
C CYS A 20 14.39 -26.48 -21.99
N PHE A 21 13.39 -26.55 -21.10
CA PHE A 21 13.60 -26.49 -19.65
C PHE A 21 13.57 -27.83 -18.93
N TRP A 22 12.84 -28.83 -19.39
CA TRP A 22 12.59 -30.00 -18.53
C TRP A 22 13.24 -31.28 -19.01
N ASN A 23 13.62 -31.40 -20.28
CA ASN A 23 14.20 -32.64 -20.83
C ASN A 23 13.41 -33.92 -20.43
N ILE A 24 12.11 -33.78 -20.14
CA ILE A 24 11.24 -34.86 -19.61
C ILE A 24 10.83 -35.82 -20.74
N ASP A 25 10.97 -35.41 -22.00
CA ASP A 25 10.49 -36.20 -23.13
C ASP A 25 11.66 -36.48 -24.08
N THR A 26 12.28 -37.65 -23.92
CA THR A 26 13.29 -38.18 -24.86
C THR A 26 12.70 -38.59 -26.21
N SER A 27 11.37 -38.45 -26.38
CA SER A 27 10.72 -38.61 -27.67
C SER A 27 10.90 -37.36 -28.53
N ILE A 28 11.81 -37.45 -29.50
CA ILE A 28 11.95 -36.48 -30.59
C ILE A 28 10.55 -36.23 -31.18
N PRO A 29 10.05 -34.98 -31.25
CA PRO A 29 8.70 -34.73 -31.70
C PRO A 29 8.56 -35.19 -33.16
N LYS A 30 7.58 -36.06 -33.43
CA LYS A 30 7.16 -36.49 -34.78
C LYS A 30 6.71 -35.32 -35.70
N HIS A 31 6.67 -34.09 -35.19
CA HIS A 31 6.30 -32.88 -35.92
C HIS A 31 7.45 -31.87 -35.95
N LYS A 32 7.64 -31.23 -37.10
CA LYS A 32 8.61 -30.13 -37.27
C LYS A 32 8.42 -29.07 -36.18
N PRO A 33 9.49 -28.58 -35.54
CA PRO A 33 9.40 -27.56 -34.51
C PRO A 33 8.72 -26.29 -35.05
N PHE A 34 7.83 -25.70 -34.27
CA PHE A 34 7.18 -24.45 -34.65
C PHE A 34 8.23 -23.34 -34.69
N LEU A 35 8.42 -22.73 -35.86
CA LEU A 35 9.44 -21.72 -36.07
C LEU A 35 8.93 -20.36 -35.58
N PHE A 36 8.81 -20.21 -34.26
CA PHE A 36 8.27 -19.00 -33.62
C PHE A 36 8.97 -17.71 -34.07
N LEU A 37 10.29 -17.77 -34.26
CA LEU A 37 11.12 -16.67 -34.77
C LEU A 37 10.91 -16.33 -36.26
N LYS A 38 10.21 -17.18 -37.02
CA LYS A 38 9.86 -16.92 -38.42
C LYS A 38 8.47 -16.27 -38.56
N LEU A 39 7.76 -16.04 -37.45
CA LEU A 39 6.52 -15.28 -37.49
C LEU A 39 6.82 -13.82 -37.84
N PRO A 40 6.01 -13.17 -38.70
CA PRO A 40 6.03 -11.73 -38.84
C PRO A 40 5.73 -11.04 -37.50
N LEU A 41 6.14 -9.78 -37.36
CA LEU A 41 6.07 -9.03 -36.09
C LEU A 41 4.66 -8.99 -35.49
N VAL A 42 3.63 -8.81 -36.31
CA VAL A 42 2.24 -8.70 -35.84
C VAL A 42 1.73 -10.03 -35.25
N PRO A 43 1.79 -11.18 -35.95
CA PRO A 43 1.50 -12.49 -35.36
C PRO A 43 2.34 -12.83 -34.14
N PHE A 44 3.65 -12.49 -34.15
CA PHE A 44 4.51 -12.69 -33.00
C PHE A 44 3.96 -11.95 -31.77
N LYS A 45 3.69 -10.65 -31.92
CA LYS A 45 3.17 -9.80 -30.84
C LYS A 45 1.85 -10.31 -30.30
N LEU A 46 0.90 -10.62 -31.19
CA LEU A 46 -0.41 -11.18 -30.81
C LEU A 46 -0.25 -12.46 -29.98
N VAL A 47 0.60 -13.40 -30.43
CA VAL A 47 0.79 -14.65 -29.68
C VAL A 47 1.42 -14.40 -28.31
N THR A 48 2.39 -13.49 -28.20
CA THR A 48 2.99 -13.13 -26.91
C THR A 48 2.07 -12.31 -26.00
N GLU A 49 1.09 -11.59 -26.53
CA GLU A 49 0.09 -10.87 -25.71
C GLU A 49 -0.85 -11.82 -24.97
N PHE A 50 -1.00 -13.05 -25.46
CA PHE A 50 -1.76 -14.12 -24.79
C PHE A 50 -0.91 -14.96 -23.84
N MET A 51 0.40 -14.70 -23.75
CA MET A 51 1.26 -15.39 -22.80
C MET A 51 1.19 -14.75 -21.42
N ASP A 52 1.32 -15.58 -20.39
CA ASP A 52 1.52 -15.10 -19.03
C ASP A 52 2.97 -14.62 -18.79
N SER A 53 3.19 -13.98 -17.64
CA SER A 53 4.50 -13.40 -17.31
C SER A 53 5.60 -14.46 -17.11
N ASN A 54 5.26 -15.70 -16.75
CA ASN A 54 6.24 -16.78 -16.65
C ASN A 54 6.64 -17.28 -18.04
N GLU A 55 5.68 -17.45 -18.93
CA GLU A 55 5.89 -17.87 -20.32
C GLU A 55 6.76 -16.86 -21.08
N ILE A 56 6.52 -15.55 -20.89
CA ILE A 56 7.35 -14.49 -21.48
C ILE A 56 8.80 -14.58 -20.99
N ILE A 57 9.02 -14.81 -19.68
CA ILE A 57 10.37 -14.95 -19.12
C ILE A 57 11.04 -16.21 -19.65
N GLN A 58 10.35 -17.35 -19.65
CA GLN A 58 10.88 -18.61 -20.18
C GLN A 58 11.26 -18.48 -21.66
N LEU A 59 10.40 -17.85 -22.46
CA LEU A 59 10.65 -17.60 -23.88
C LEU A 59 11.86 -16.68 -24.09
N SER A 60 12.06 -15.68 -23.22
CA SER A 60 13.22 -14.79 -23.28
C SER A 60 14.54 -15.53 -23.03
N MET A 61 14.52 -16.58 -22.19
CA MET A 61 15.72 -17.36 -21.92
C MET A 61 16.06 -18.34 -23.06
N CYS A 62 15.12 -18.65 -23.97
CA CYS A 62 15.37 -19.58 -25.08
C CYS A 62 16.34 -19.02 -26.14
N SER A 63 16.43 -17.70 -26.31
CA SER A 63 17.31 -17.06 -27.30
C SER A 63 17.43 -15.56 -27.06
N TYR A 64 18.65 -15.03 -27.16
CA TYR A 64 18.90 -13.59 -27.09
C TYR A 64 18.11 -12.79 -28.13
N ARG A 65 17.85 -13.37 -29.31
CA ARG A 65 17.03 -12.72 -30.34
C ARG A 65 15.56 -12.61 -29.91
N LEU A 66 15.02 -13.64 -29.24
CA LEU A 66 13.67 -13.60 -28.66
C LEU A 66 13.60 -12.57 -27.54
N GLU A 67 14.57 -12.60 -26.62
CA GLU A 67 14.68 -11.62 -25.56
C GLU A 67 14.63 -10.18 -26.08
N TYR A 68 15.35 -9.89 -27.17
CA TYR A 68 15.34 -8.57 -27.79
C TYR A 68 13.94 -8.14 -28.26
N PHE A 69 13.22 -9.01 -28.97
CA PHE A 69 11.84 -8.72 -29.42
C PHE A 69 10.87 -8.54 -28.25
N LEU A 70 11.02 -9.35 -27.20
CA LEU A 70 10.18 -9.25 -26.00
C LEU A 70 10.45 -7.94 -25.24
N ARG A 71 11.73 -7.54 -25.10
CA ARG A 71 12.13 -6.27 -24.46
C ARG A 71 11.56 -5.05 -25.16
N ILE A 72 11.45 -5.06 -26.49
CA ILE A 72 10.83 -3.98 -27.28
C ILE A 72 9.32 -3.91 -27.00
N SER A 73 8.67 -5.06 -26.78
CA SER A 73 7.22 -5.13 -26.65
C SER A 73 6.69 -4.59 -25.32
N LYS A 74 7.52 -4.57 -24.26
CA LYS A 74 7.22 -3.97 -22.95
C LYS A 74 5.85 -4.37 -22.39
N TYR A 75 5.70 -5.65 -22.08
CA TYR A 75 4.44 -6.22 -21.60
C TYR A 75 3.95 -5.53 -20.33
N LYS A 76 2.65 -5.27 -20.25
CA LYS A 76 2.07 -4.52 -19.12
C LYS A 76 1.98 -5.40 -17.88
N LEU A 77 2.57 -4.91 -16.79
CA LEU A 77 2.51 -5.55 -15.48
C LEU A 77 1.93 -4.57 -14.47
N LYS A 78 0.94 -4.99 -13.67
CA LYS A 78 0.37 -4.14 -12.61
C LYS A 78 1.34 -3.97 -11.45
N LYS A 79 2.03 -5.05 -11.07
CA LYS A 79 2.91 -5.08 -9.90
C LYS A 79 4.02 -6.10 -10.09
N LEU A 80 5.25 -5.71 -9.73
CA LEU A 80 6.39 -6.60 -9.59
C LEU A 80 6.87 -6.56 -8.14
N ASN A 81 6.85 -7.69 -7.44
CA ASN A 81 7.51 -7.80 -6.13
C ASN A 81 8.79 -8.61 -6.27
N VAL A 82 9.88 -8.09 -5.73
CA VAL A 82 11.16 -8.79 -5.63
C VAL A 82 11.36 -9.18 -4.17
N HIS A 83 11.37 -10.47 -3.91
CA HIS A 83 11.49 -11.07 -2.59
C HIS A 83 12.93 -11.55 -2.43
N LEU A 84 13.63 -11.02 -1.43
CA LEU A 84 15.03 -11.31 -1.19
C LEU A 84 15.25 -11.95 0.18
N SER A 85 16.01 -13.05 0.17
CA SER A 85 16.59 -13.72 1.34
C SER A 85 18.00 -14.19 1.03
N ASP A 86 18.79 -14.59 2.03
CA ASP A 86 20.14 -15.11 1.79
C ASP A 86 20.13 -16.40 0.95
N LYS A 87 19.01 -17.14 0.94
CA LYS A 87 18.91 -18.45 0.27
C LYS A 87 18.12 -18.41 -1.04
N ARG A 88 17.27 -17.41 -1.23
CA ARG A 88 16.29 -17.38 -2.33
C ARG A 88 16.03 -15.96 -2.80
N LEU A 89 15.82 -15.84 -4.10
CA LEU A 89 15.32 -14.66 -4.77
C LEU A 89 14.03 -15.05 -5.49
N GLN A 90 12.95 -14.31 -5.28
CA GLN A 90 11.66 -14.59 -5.90
C GLN A 90 11.11 -13.34 -6.57
N TYR A 91 10.46 -13.51 -7.71
CA TYR A 91 9.77 -12.47 -8.45
C TYR A 91 8.30 -12.84 -8.54
N ASP A 92 7.45 -12.01 -7.96
CA ASP A 92 6.00 -12.11 -8.12
C ASP A 92 5.55 -11.08 -9.15
N LEU A 93 4.98 -11.58 -10.25
CA LEU A 93 4.57 -10.83 -11.42
C LEU A 93 3.04 -10.84 -11.47
N THR A 94 2.42 -9.69 -11.23
CA THR A 94 0.97 -9.55 -11.29
C THR A 94 0.54 -8.93 -12.62
N GLN A 95 -0.12 -9.72 -13.46
CA GLN A 95 -0.70 -9.30 -14.73
C GLN A 95 -2.23 -9.39 -14.64
N SER A 96 -2.91 -8.26 -14.78
CA SER A 96 -4.36 -8.19 -14.56
C SER A 96 -4.76 -8.69 -13.16
N ASN A 97 -5.32 -9.90 -13.05
CA ASN A 97 -5.70 -10.51 -11.77
C ASN A 97 -4.98 -11.85 -11.52
N ILE A 98 -4.02 -12.19 -12.39
CA ILE A 98 -3.24 -13.43 -12.29
C ILE A 98 -1.86 -13.05 -11.74
N CYS A 99 -1.43 -13.74 -10.69
CA CYS A 99 -0.10 -13.62 -10.14
C CYS A 99 0.70 -14.86 -10.52
N SER A 100 1.87 -14.67 -11.11
CA SER A 100 2.82 -15.73 -11.40
C SER A 100 4.11 -15.48 -10.62
N SER A 101 4.68 -16.55 -10.07
CA SER A 101 5.91 -16.45 -9.28
C SER A 101 7.04 -17.22 -9.96
N ILE A 102 8.23 -16.63 -9.94
CA ILE A 102 9.48 -17.28 -10.34
C ILE A 102 10.44 -17.23 -9.17
N PHE A 103 11.07 -18.37 -8.90
CA PHE A 103 11.98 -18.55 -7.79
C PHE A 103 13.38 -18.84 -8.31
N PHE A 104 14.39 -18.36 -7.60
CA PHE A 104 15.81 -18.61 -7.79
C PHE A 104 16.42 -18.97 -6.43
N ARG A 105 17.34 -19.93 -6.34
CA ARG A 105 17.85 -20.45 -5.06
C ARG A 105 19.37 -20.44 -4.98
N LYS A 106 19.93 -19.69 -4.02
CA LYS A 106 21.38 -19.68 -3.76
C LYS A 106 21.85 -21.08 -3.30
N GLY A 107 22.84 -21.63 -3.99
CA GLY A 107 23.51 -22.89 -3.64
C GLY A 107 24.73 -22.66 -2.75
N LYS A 108 25.33 -23.78 -2.30
CA LYS A 108 26.32 -23.80 -1.20
C LYS A 108 27.76 -23.42 -1.59
N SER A 109 28.07 -23.25 -2.88
CA SER A 109 29.44 -23.05 -3.38
C SER A 109 29.63 -21.64 -3.96
N GLU A 110 30.64 -20.91 -3.47
CA GLU A 110 31.01 -19.55 -3.91
C GLU A 110 31.86 -19.53 -5.20
N LYS A 111 31.42 -20.21 -6.27
CA LYS A 111 32.08 -19.98 -7.56
C LYS A 111 31.65 -18.61 -8.08
N GLN A 112 32.61 -17.71 -8.27
CA GLN A 112 32.34 -16.44 -8.95
C GLN A 112 31.76 -16.76 -10.35
N LEU A 113 30.55 -16.27 -10.59
CA LEU A 113 29.90 -16.37 -11.88
C LEU A 113 29.99 -15.03 -12.59
N GLU A 114 30.12 -15.09 -13.91
CA GLU A 114 30.04 -13.91 -14.76
C GLU A 114 28.70 -13.17 -14.52
N PRO A 115 28.68 -11.83 -14.68
CA PRO A 115 27.46 -11.03 -14.65
C PRO A 115 26.39 -11.54 -15.65
N VAL A 116 25.11 -11.36 -15.34
CA VAL A 116 24.01 -11.74 -16.23
C VAL A 116 23.55 -10.53 -17.02
N SER A 117 23.93 -10.44 -18.28
CA SER A 117 23.48 -9.37 -19.18
C SER A 117 22.28 -9.78 -20.04
N LYS A 118 22.06 -11.10 -20.18
CA LYS A 118 21.07 -11.70 -21.08
C LYS A 118 20.33 -12.84 -20.37
N MET A 119 19.02 -12.93 -20.59
CA MET A 119 18.19 -14.02 -20.07
C MET A 119 18.66 -15.39 -20.56
N GLN A 120 19.20 -15.47 -21.77
CA GLN A 120 19.73 -16.73 -22.33
C GLN A 120 20.88 -17.32 -21.49
N GLN A 121 21.71 -16.49 -20.83
CA GLN A 121 22.80 -16.97 -19.97
C GLN A 121 22.27 -17.77 -18.76
N LEU A 122 21.01 -17.56 -18.39
CA LEU A 122 20.34 -18.32 -17.32
C LEU A 122 19.98 -19.72 -17.78
N CYS A 123 19.52 -19.89 -19.03
CA CYS A 123 19.24 -21.21 -19.62
C CYS A 123 20.48 -22.10 -19.63
N GLU A 124 21.63 -21.57 -20.05
CA GLU A 124 22.88 -22.34 -20.09
C GLU A 124 23.33 -22.79 -18.69
N ARG A 125 23.16 -21.93 -17.69
CA ARG A 125 23.43 -22.26 -16.28
C ARG A 125 22.46 -23.34 -15.77
N PHE A 126 21.18 -23.21 -16.12
CA PHE A 126 20.13 -24.14 -15.72
C PHE A 126 20.31 -25.53 -16.34
N VAL A 127 20.60 -25.63 -17.65
CA VAL A 127 20.87 -26.92 -18.34
C VAL A 127 22.06 -27.63 -17.71
N ARG A 128 23.10 -26.89 -17.31
CA ARG A 128 24.26 -27.45 -16.63
C ARG A 128 23.92 -27.98 -15.23
N ILE A 129 23.02 -27.32 -14.50
CA ILE A 129 22.54 -27.74 -13.18
C ILE A 129 21.64 -28.96 -13.26
N VAL A 130 20.66 -29.00 -14.18
CA VAL A 130 19.78 -30.17 -14.34
C VAL A 130 20.60 -31.44 -14.64
N LYS A 131 21.67 -31.34 -15.44
CA LYS A 131 22.60 -32.46 -15.65
C LYS A 131 23.31 -32.93 -14.38
N ILE A 132 23.59 -32.02 -13.43
CA ILE A 132 24.21 -32.35 -12.14
C ILE A 132 23.18 -32.94 -11.17
N LEU A 133 21.97 -32.39 -11.12
CA LEU A 133 20.89 -32.86 -10.25
C LEU A 133 20.38 -34.26 -10.63
N TYR A 134 20.36 -34.61 -11.92
CA TYR A 134 20.03 -35.97 -12.35
C TYR A 134 21.04 -37.03 -11.86
N VAL A 135 22.23 -36.63 -11.40
CA VAL A 135 23.19 -37.51 -10.71
C VAL A 135 22.87 -37.64 -9.21
N TYR A 136 22.13 -36.68 -8.64
CA TYR A 136 21.77 -36.64 -7.22
C TYR A 136 20.27 -36.40 -7.00
N LYS A 137 19.57 -37.54 -6.92
CA LYS A 137 18.43 -37.80 -6.01
C LYS A 137 17.01 -37.65 -6.58
N ALA A 138 16.31 -38.78 -6.44
CA ALA A 138 14.88 -38.97 -6.49
C ALA A 138 14.14 -38.29 -5.31
N HIS A 139 12.84 -38.04 -5.55
CA HIS A 139 11.75 -37.68 -4.63
C HIS A 139 11.87 -36.35 -3.85
N LEU A 140 10.99 -35.39 -4.17
CA LEU A 140 10.12 -34.70 -3.19
C LEU A 140 9.05 -33.85 -3.86
N TYR A 141 7.83 -33.99 -3.33
CA TYR A 141 6.54 -33.40 -3.68
C TYR A 141 6.49 -31.87 -3.53
N TYR A 142 6.04 -31.16 -4.57
CA TYR A 142 5.21 -29.94 -4.50
C TYR A 142 4.37 -29.82 -5.79
N GLY A 143 3.11 -29.39 -5.66
CA GLY A 143 2.06 -29.43 -6.70
C GLY A 143 2.31 -28.59 -7.96
N GLU A 144 1.50 -28.87 -8.99
CA GLU A 144 1.83 -28.79 -10.42
C GLU A 144 1.86 -27.41 -11.10
N ASP A 145 1.57 -26.28 -10.44
CA ASP A 145 1.39 -25.00 -11.15
C ASP A 145 2.41 -23.89 -10.84
N ASN A 146 3.38 -24.10 -9.94
CA ASN A 146 4.47 -23.14 -9.73
C ASN A 146 5.69 -23.55 -10.54
N THR A 147 6.07 -22.75 -11.55
CA THR A 147 7.34 -22.98 -12.26
C THR A 147 8.51 -22.62 -11.34
N ILE A 148 9.11 -23.63 -10.70
CA ILE A 148 10.31 -23.46 -9.88
C ILE A 148 11.55 -23.47 -10.80
N LEU A 149 12.18 -22.32 -11.03
CA LEU A 149 13.45 -22.22 -11.76
C LEU A 149 14.64 -22.31 -10.80
N ASN A 150 15.11 -23.52 -10.52
CA ASN A 150 16.27 -23.72 -9.65
C ASN A 150 17.58 -23.28 -10.32
N ILE A 151 17.98 -22.02 -10.11
CA ILE A 151 19.36 -21.55 -10.39
C ILE A 151 20.15 -21.65 -9.10
N GLU A 152 20.97 -22.70 -8.98
CA GLU A 152 21.80 -23.02 -7.81
C GLU A 152 22.91 -22.01 -7.51
N TYR A 153 23.17 -21.01 -8.35
CA TYR A 153 24.34 -20.14 -8.16
C TYR A 153 24.03 -18.74 -8.66
N PHE A 154 24.01 -17.77 -7.75
CA PHE A 154 23.98 -16.35 -8.10
C PHE A 154 24.77 -15.54 -7.07
N SER A 155 25.65 -14.65 -7.54
CA SER A 155 26.37 -13.68 -6.69
C SER A 155 25.48 -12.49 -6.34
N SER A 156 25.92 -11.62 -5.43
CA SER A 156 25.12 -10.44 -5.06
C SER A 156 24.78 -9.57 -6.28
N ASN A 157 25.75 -9.40 -7.19
CA ASN A 157 25.59 -8.69 -8.46
C ASN A 157 24.59 -9.38 -9.41
N THR A 158 24.51 -10.71 -9.38
CA THR A 158 23.61 -11.47 -10.25
C THR A 158 22.13 -11.16 -9.95
N VAL A 159 21.78 -10.90 -8.69
CA VAL A 159 20.40 -10.51 -8.31
C VAL A 159 19.96 -9.23 -9.01
N PHE A 160 20.85 -8.22 -9.02
CA PHE A 160 20.52 -6.94 -9.64
C PHE A 160 20.49 -7.03 -11.17
N ASP A 161 21.39 -7.82 -11.74
CA ASP A 161 21.42 -8.15 -13.16
C ASP A 161 20.17 -8.89 -13.64
N LEU A 162 19.71 -9.88 -12.86
CA LEU A 162 18.44 -10.58 -13.06
C LEU A 162 17.27 -9.60 -13.02
N PHE A 163 17.25 -8.72 -12.02
CA PHE A 163 16.23 -7.69 -11.90
C PHE A 163 16.21 -6.77 -13.12
N LYS A 164 17.38 -6.34 -13.64
CA LYS A 164 17.48 -5.55 -14.87
C LYS A 164 16.92 -6.30 -16.08
N CYS A 165 17.27 -7.58 -16.25
CA CYS A 165 16.81 -8.39 -17.37
C CYS A 165 15.30 -8.61 -17.34
N ILE A 166 14.74 -8.97 -16.18
CA ILE A 166 13.28 -9.14 -15.99
C ILE A 166 12.56 -7.81 -16.19
N SER A 167 13.00 -6.75 -15.51
CA SER A 167 12.36 -5.43 -15.62
C SER A 167 12.44 -4.85 -17.04
N ALA A 168 13.41 -5.27 -17.85
CA ALA A 168 13.50 -4.86 -19.24
C ALA A 168 12.40 -5.45 -20.12
N LEU A 169 11.77 -6.56 -19.74
CA LEU A 169 10.68 -7.20 -20.49
C LEU A 169 9.34 -6.48 -20.28
N TYR A 170 9.18 -5.79 -19.15
CA TYR A 170 7.89 -5.27 -18.72
C TYR A 170 7.84 -3.74 -18.67
N SER A 171 6.64 -3.20 -18.87
CA SER A 171 6.26 -1.87 -18.41
C SER A 171 5.46 -2.04 -17.12
N CYS A 172 6.01 -1.58 -16.00
CA CYS A 172 5.42 -1.76 -14.69
C CYS A 172 5.38 -0.43 -13.93
N SER A 173 4.20 -0.08 -13.41
CA SER A 173 3.99 1.13 -12.61
C SER A 173 4.28 0.94 -11.12
N SER A 174 4.46 -0.30 -10.65
CA SER A 174 4.66 -0.61 -9.24
C SER A 174 5.68 -1.72 -9.05
N VAL A 175 6.86 -1.35 -8.55
CA VAL A 175 7.97 -2.28 -8.31
C VAL A 175 8.33 -2.19 -6.82
N SER A 176 8.14 -3.27 -6.08
CA SER A 176 8.41 -3.31 -4.64
C SER A 176 9.47 -4.34 -4.29
N TRP A 177 10.35 -3.98 -3.37
CA TRP A 177 11.37 -4.87 -2.82
C TRP A 177 11.02 -5.30 -1.42
N LYS A 178 11.04 -6.61 -1.17
CA LYS A 178 10.68 -7.24 0.09
C LYS A 178 11.90 -7.96 0.67
N PHE A 179 12.31 -7.54 1.85
CA PHE A 179 13.46 -8.08 2.59
C PHE A 179 12.95 -8.89 3.77
N TYR A 180 13.45 -10.12 3.92
CA TYR A 180 13.06 -11.04 5.01
C TYR A 180 14.17 -11.12 6.06
N LEU A 181 14.05 -10.37 7.16
CA LEU A 181 15.18 -10.15 8.09
C LEU A 181 15.51 -11.36 8.98
N ASP A 182 14.59 -12.33 9.09
CA ASP A 182 14.82 -13.60 9.77
C ASP A 182 15.82 -14.51 9.03
N ILE A 183 15.99 -14.29 7.73
CA ILE A 183 16.81 -15.13 6.83
C ILE A 183 17.69 -14.31 5.87
N LEU A 184 17.90 -13.02 6.16
CA LEU A 184 18.73 -12.12 5.38
C LEU A 184 19.69 -11.37 6.30
N SER A 185 20.98 -11.52 6.07
CA SER A 185 22.02 -10.74 6.76
C SER A 185 21.88 -9.23 6.52
N THR A 186 22.12 -8.44 7.57
CA THR A 186 22.10 -6.96 7.50
C THR A 186 23.04 -6.42 6.43
N GLU A 187 24.26 -6.96 6.33
CA GLU A 187 25.24 -6.55 5.31
C GLU A 187 24.70 -6.73 3.89
N THR A 188 24.08 -7.88 3.61
CA THR A 188 23.51 -8.18 2.29
C THR A 188 22.32 -7.25 2.00
N MET A 189 21.43 -7.04 2.97
CA MET A 189 20.31 -6.09 2.83
C MET A 189 20.82 -4.68 2.48
N MET A 190 21.79 -4.18 3.25
CA MET A 190 22.35 -2.84 3.06
C MET A 190 23.06 -2.72 1.72
N HIS A 191 23.79 -3.76 1.28
CA HIS A 191 24.38 -3.80 -0.06
C HIS A 191 23.34 -3.55 -1.15
N TYR A 192 22.18 -4.22 -1.08
CA TYR A 192 21.12 -4.02 -2.08
C TYR A 192 20.44 -2.66 -1.96
N LEU A 193 20.17 -2.16 -0.76
CA LEU A 193 19.59 -0.83 -0.57
C LEU A 193 20.50 0.28 -1.12
N ASN A 194 21.82 0.09 -1.07
CA ASN A 194 22.80 1.03 -1.62
C ASN A 194 22.95 0.95 -3.15
N LEU A 195 22.40 -0.07 -3.82
CA LEU A 195 22.32 -0.08 -5.28
C LEU A 195 21.29 0.97 -5.75
N PRO A 196 21.33 1.41 -7.02
CA PRO A 196 20.34 2.32 -7.59
C PRO A 196 18.94 1.67 -7.78
N LEU A 197 18.53 0.83 -6.83
CA LEU A 197 17.17 0.30 -6.70
C LEU A 197 16.17 1.43 -6.46
N ALA A 198 16.57 2.47 -5.71
CA ALA A 198 15.71 3.57 -5.32
C ALA A 198 15.12 4.36 -6.51
N GLU A 199 15.81 4.40 -7.67
CA GLU A 199 15.32 5.17 -8.82
C GLU A 199 14.09 4.52 -9.48
N LYS A 200 14.03 3.18 -9.55
CA LYS A 200 12.94 2.45 -10.22
C LYS A 200 11.95 1.78 -9.27
N CYS A 201 12.30 1.69 -7.99
CA CYS A 201 11.44 1.12 -6.97
C CYS A 201 10.32 2.10 -6.57
N THR A 202 9.12 1.60 -6.35
CA THR A 202 8.00 2.35 -5.78
C THR A 202 7.85 2.15 -4.28
N GLY A 203 8.43 1.08 -3.70
CA GLY A 203 8.38 0.89 -2.25
C GLY A 203 9.18 -0.30 -1.71
N PHE A 204 9.47 -0.22 -0.42
CA PHE A 204 10.29 -1.17 0.32
C PHE A 204 9.46 -1.80 1.44
N SER A 205 9.57 -3.12 1.60
CA SER A 205 8.97 -3.86 2.71
C SER A 205 10.05 -4.62 3.48
N PHE A 206 10.07 -4.48 4.80
CA PHE A 206 10.95 -5.21 5.71
C PHE A 206 10.10 -6.13 6.58
N LEU A 207 10.18 -7.43 6.32
CA LEU A 207 9.26 -8.43 6.85
C LEU A 207 10.00 -9.42 7.74
N ARG A 208 9.34 -9.84 8.84
CA ARG A 208 9.84 -10.85 9.78
C ARG A 208 11.13 -10.45 10.50
N GLY A 209 11.42 -11.14 11.60
CA GLY A 209 12.55 -10.80 12.45
C GLY A 209 12.38 -9.46 13.15
N SER A 210 13.47 -8.94 13.71
CA SER A 210 13.48 -7.74 14.52
C SER A 210 14.46 -6.71 13.97
N LEU A 211 14.06 -5.44 13.97
CA LEU A 211 14.94 -4.31 13.67
C LEU A 211 15.56 -3.77 14.97
N SER A 212 16.86 -3.50 14.95
CA SER A 212 17.48 -2.69 16.00
C SER A 212 17.19 -1.21 15.76
N THR A 213 17.26 -0.39 16.81
CA THR A 213 17.13 1.07 16.70
C THR A 213 18.11 1.66 15.68
N GLN A 214 19.38 1.23 15.72
CA GLN A 214 20.41 1.69 14.77
C GLN A 214 20.04 1.35 13.32
N LEU A 215 19.63 0.11 13.07
CA LEU A 215 19.27 -0.32 11.72
C LEU A 215 18.02 0.41 11.21
N LEU A 216 16.98 0.55 12.05
CA LEU A 216 15.77 1.26 11.67
C LEU A 216 16.04 2.73 11.35
N THR A 217 16.87 3.43 12.16
CA THR A 217 17.32 4.79 11.85
C THR A 217 18.04 4.85 10.50
N GLU A 218 18.99 3.95 10.26
CA GLU A 218 19.73 3.92 8.98
C GLU A 218 18.81 3.67 7.78
N LEU A 219 17.79 2.81 7.92
CA LEU A 219 16.79 2.57 6.88
C LEU A 219 15.95 3.82 6.61
N LEU A 220 15.45 4.47 7.66
CA LEU A 220 14.59 5.64 7.54
C LEU A 220 15.31 6.86 6.96
N ASP A 221 16.61 7.01 7.24
CA ASP A 221 17.45 8.07 6.67
C ASP A 221 17.81 7.82 5.20
N LYS A 222 17.90 6.54 4.77
CA LYS A 222 18.28 6.18 3.39
C LYS A 222 17.11 6.14 2.42
N ILE A 223 15.92 5.72 2.85
CA ILE A 223 14.79 5.51 1.94
C ILE A 223 14.10 6.86 1.68
N PRO A 224 13.89 7.27 0.41
CA PRO A 224 13.19 8.52 0.14
C PRO A 224 11.72 8.44 0.61
N VAL A 225 11.24 9.50 1.26
CA VAL A 225 9.85 9.63 1.76
C VAL A 225 8.79 9.60 0.65
N SER A 226 9.19 9.80 -0.60
CA SER A 226 8.30 9.64 -1.78
C SER A 226 7.98 8.18 -2.11
N LYS A 227 8.68 7.22 -1.49
CA LYS A 227 8.46 5.78 -1.67
C LYS A 227 7.43 5.26 -0.68
N ARG A 228 6.86 4.10 -0.97
CA ARG A 228 6.04 3.36 0.01
C ARG A 228 6.95 2.61 0.98
N LEU A 229 6.64 2.65 2.26
CA LEU A 229 7.36 1.92 3.29
C LEU A 229 6.43 0.95 4.01
N GLU A 230 6.86 -0.30 4.14
CA GLU A 230 6.17 -1.31 4.93
C GLU A 230 7.18 -1.95 5.88
N ILE A 231 6.87 -1.96 7.18
CA ILE A 231 7.64 -2.67 8.19
C ILE A 231 6.71 -3.68 8.87
N GLY A 232 6.88 -4.94 8.46
CA GLY A 232 6.27 -6.11 9.09
C GLY A 232 7.23 -6.83 10.05
N SER A 233 8.34 -6.20 10.40
CA SER A 233 9.33 -6.69 11.37
C SER A 233 9.08 -6.03 12.73
N ASP A 234 9.56 -6.64 13.80
CA ASP A 234 9.43 -6.06 15.13
C ASP A 234 10.27 -4.78 15.26
N ILE A 235 9.67 -3.74 15.83
CA ILE A 235 10.30 -2.44 16.10
C ILE A 235 10.43 -2.28 17.63
N PRO A 236 11.57 -1.78 18.15
CA PRO A 236 11.71 -1.49 19.57
C PRO A 236 10.64 -0.50 20.06
N ILE A 237 10.00 -0.80 21.19
CA ILE A 237 8.88 0.00 21.72
C ILE A 237 9.33 1.43 22.11
N ASP A 238 10.57 1.57 22.54
CA ASP A 238 11.20 2.82 22.92
C ASP A 238 11.89 3.55 21.76
N PHE A 239 11.70 3.09 20.52
CA PHE A 239 12.32 3.69 19.35
C PHE A 239 11.93 5.17 19.21
N LYS A 240 12.95 6.02 19.15
CA LYS A 240 12.83 7.43 18.78
C LYS A 240 13.89 7.78 17.76
N HIS A 241 13.47 8.39 16.66
CA HIS A 241 14.40 8.79 15.62
C HIS A 241 15.29 9.95 16.12
N PRO A 242 16.63 9.86 16.01
CA PRO A 242 17.55 10.88 16.54
C PRO A 242 17.48 12.22 15.81
N ASN A 243 17.05 12.24 14.55
CA ASN A 243 16.81 13.48 13.80
C ASN A 243 15.49 14.15 14.24
N VAL A 244 15.55 14.93 15.33
CA VAL A 244 14.43 15.62 16.02
C VAL A 244 13.98 16.90 15.30
N SER A 245 13.94 16.92 13.96
CA SER A 245 13.35 18.08 13.26
C SER A 245 11.83 17.92 13.23
N PHE A 246 11.21 18.25 14.37
CA PHE A 246 9.78 18.46 14.68
C PHE A 246 8.72 17.45 14.21
N TYR A 247 9.11 16.36 13.56
CA TYR A 247 8.19 15.45 12.89
C TYR A 247 8.73 14.02 12.94
N CYS A 248 7.87 13.05 13.21
CA CYS A 248 8.24 11.64 13.17
C CYS A 248 8.54 11.24 11.72
N ILE A 249 9.83 11.16 11.34
CA ILE A 249 10.30 10.82 9.98
C ILE A 249 9.66 9.52 9.49
N ALA A 250 9.46 8.58 10.41
CA ALA A 250 8.84 7.29 10.15
C ALA A 250 7.38 7.37 9.65
N LEU A 251 6.71 8.52 9.82
CA LEU A 251 5.35 8.77 9.34
C LEU A 251 5.29 9.79 8.19
N LYS A 252 6.43 10.25 7.66
CA LYS A 252 6.47 11.21 6.52
C LYS A 252 6.32 10.54 5.15
N TYR A 253 6.38 9.22 5.07
CA TYR A 253 6.27 8.52 3.81
C TYR A 253 4.86 8.64 3.27
N TYR A 254 4.72 8.88 1.96
CA TYR A 254 3.39 9.07 1.35
C TYR A 254 2.46 7.89 1.64
N ILE A 255 2.99 6.66 1.68
CA ILE A 255 2.26 5.48 2.13
C ILE A 255 3.15 4.69 3.10
N THR A 256 2.64 4.47 4.31
CA THR A 256 3.34 3.76 5.37
C THR A 256 2.49 2.65 5.97
N LYS A 257 3.09 1.48 6.20
CA LYS A 257 2.43 0.35 6.87
C LYS A 257 3.32 -0.23 7.96
N TYR A 258 2.83 -0.27 9.18
CA TYR A 258 3.50 -0.89 10.32
C TYR A 258 2.65 -2.04 10.87
N HIS A 259 3.21 -3.25 10.94
CA HIS A 259 2.53 -4.33 11.65
C HIS A 259 2.48 -4.06 13.16
N SER A 260 3.54 -3.45 13.70
CA SER A 260 3.57 -2.96 15.09
C SER A 260 3.78 -1.45 15.13
N GLY A 261 2.73 -0.72 15.50
CA GLY A 261 2.75 0.71 15.80
C GLY A 261 2.78 1.01 17.29
N LYS A 262 3.15 0.05 18.16
CA LYS A 262 3.16 0.23 19.62
C LYS A 262 4.17 1.28 20.13
N TRP A 263 5.18 1.58 19.31
CA TRP A 263 6.20 2.60 19.58
C TRP A 263 5.75 4.02 19.15
N ILE A 264 4.64 4.14 18.40
CA ILE A 264 4.12 5.41 17.92
C ILE A 264 3.29 6.05 19.03
N THR A 265 3.58 7.31 19.32
CA THR A 265 2.82 8.10 20.29
C THR A 265 1.74 8.91 19.60
N LEU A 266 0.76 9.39 20.38
CA LEU A 266 -0.27 10.29 19.86
C LEU A 266 0.32 11.59 19.29
N ASN A 267 1.42 12.08 19.88
CA ASN A 267 2.11 13.26 19.37
C ASN A 267 2.74 13.01 18.00
N ASP A 268 3.23 11.79 17.75
CA ASP A 268 3.73 11.39 16.43
C ASP A 268 2.61 11.43 15.39
N LEU A 269 1.41 10.91 15.71
CA LEU A 269 0.24 11.01 14.84
C LEU A 269 -0.17 12.46 14.56
N LYS A 270 -0.18 13.31 15.58
CA LYS A 270 -0.50 14.74 15.44
C LYS A 270 0.53 15.50 14.60
N SER A 271 1.75 14.99 14.45
CA SER A 271 2.79 15.58 13.62
C SER A 271 2.62 15.31 12.12
N ILE A 272 1.76 14.37 11.72
CA ILE A 272 1.59 13.99 10.31
C ILE A 272 1.11 15.18 9.47
N ARG A 273 1.76 15.43 8.32
CA ARG A 273 1.39 16.48 7.35
C ARG A 273 1.55 15.96 5.92
N ASN A 274 0.52 16.20 5.09
CA ASN A 274 0.50 15.89 3.66
C ASN A 274 0.83 14.43 3.29
N VAL A 275 0.32 13.47 4.06
CA VAL A 275 0.56 12.02 3.83
C VAL A 275 -0.63 11.36 3.14
N GLY A 276 -0.40 10.37 2.28
CA GLY A 276 -1.47 9.60 1.66
C GLY A 276 -2.11 8.63 2.65
N CYS A 277 -1.36 7.60 3.07
CA CYS A 277 -1.91 6.51 3.88
C CYS A 277 -0.95 6.08 5.00
N VAL A 278 -1.49 5.90 6.20
CA VAL A 278 -0.79 5.31 7.36
C VAL A 278 -1.62 4.14 7.89
N GLU A 279 -1.02 2.95 7.92
CA GLU A 279 -1.66 1.73 8.46
C GLU A 279 -0.87 1.22 9.67
N LEU A 280 -1.53 1.11 10.83
CA LEU A 280 -0.95 0.66 12.10
C LEU A 280 -1.73 -0.56 12.64
N LYS A 281 -1.26 -1.77 12.34
CA LYS A 281 -2.02 -3.00 12.67
C LYS A 281 -2.08 -3.36 14.15
N SER A 282 -1.22 -2.80 14.98
CA SER A 282 -1.31 -2.93 16.44
C SER A 282 -0.78 -1.67 17.08
N THR A 283 -1.52 -1.09 18.02
CA THR A 283 -1.13 0.16 18.68
C THR A 283 -1.28 0.07 20.19
N ILE A 284 -0.93 1.15 20.89
CA ILE A 284 -1.22 1.34 22.32
C ILE A 284 -2.48 2.20 22.53
N PHE A 285 -3.13 2.64 21.46
CA PHE A 285 -4.21 3.62 21.52
C PHE A 285 -5.52 3.00 21.96
N ASP A 286 -6.31 3.76 22.69
CA ASP A 286 -7.73 3.49 22.92
C ASP A 286 -8.63 4.56 22.29
N CYS A 287 -9.94 4.44 22.51
CA CYS A 287 -10.92 5.39 21.98
C CYS A 287 -10.65 6.83 22.42
N SER A 288 -10.11 7.06 23.62
CA SER A 288 -9.80 8.40 24.11
C SER A 288 -8.63 9.00 23.32
N ASP A 289 -7.59 8.22 23.04
CA ASP A 289 -6.47 8.67 22.21
C ASP A 289 -6.91 9.01 20.79
N VAL A 290 -7.78 8.17 20.21
CA VAL A 290 -8.33 8.39 18.86
C VAL A 290 -9.21 9.62 18.83
N ASN A 291 -10.11 9.82 19.80
CA ASN A 291 -10.88 11.06 19.93
C ASN A 291 -9.94 12.27 19.98
N GLN A 292 -8.91 12.22 20.83
CA GLN A 292 -7.95 13.32 20.97
C GLN A 292 -7.21 13.62 19.65
N PHE A 293 -6.92 12.59 18.83
CA PHE A 293 -6.43 12.77 17.47
C PHE A 293 -7.47 13.44 16.55
N LEU A 294 -8.71 12.95 16.53
CA LEU A 294 -9.79 13.49 15.69
C LEU A 294 -10.06 14.97 16.02
N ARG A 295 -10.12 15.33 17.30
CA ARG A 295 -10.24 16.72 17.76
C ARG A 295 -9.06 17.58 17.31
N TYR A 296 -7.85 17.03 17.31
CA TYR A 296 -6.70 17.74 16.78
C TYR A 296 -6.85 17.97 15.28
N TRP A 297 -7.23 16.95 14.51
CA TRP A 297 -7.47 17.06 13.08
C TRP A 297 -8.54 18.10 12.71
N VAL A 298 -9.63 18.18 13.48
CA VAL A 298 -10.70 19.18 13.29
C VAL A 298 -10.17 20.60 13.40
N ASN A 299 -9.25 20.85 14.32
CA ASN A 299 -8.69 22.18 14.58
C ASN A 299 -7.40 22.46 13.79
N CYS A 300 -6.82 21.46 13.12
CA CYS A 300 -5.60 21.63 12.34
C CYS A 300 -5.86 22.51 11.10
N GLU A 301 -4.93 23.43 10.84
CA GLU A 301 -4.98 24.35 9.69
C GLU A 301 -4.46 23.72 8.39
N GLU A 302 -3.75 22.61 8.49
CA GLU A 302 -3.10 21.93 7.37
C GLU A 302 -3.75 20.58 7.08
N ASP A 303 -3.60 20.09 5.85
CA ASP A 303 -3.95 18.72 5.50
C ASP A 303 -2.96 17.75 6.13
N MET A 304 -3.47 16.89 7.03
CA MET A 304 -2.64 15.93 7.75
C MET A 304 -2.37 14.67 6.91
N LEU A 305 -3.43 13.93 6.57
CA LEU A 305 -3.35 12.66 5.87
C LEU A 305 -4.64 12.33 5.11
N GLU A 306 -4.59 11.52 4.05
CA GLU A 306 -5.80 11.08 3.32
C GLU A 306 -6.49 9.88 3.97
N LEU A 307 -5.72 8.93 4.54
CA LEU A 307 -6.22 7.71 5.17
C LEU A 307 -5.33 7.27 6.35
N LEU A 308 -5.96 7.04 7.50
CA LEU A 308 -5.36 6.42 8.69
C LEU A 308 -6.16 5.16 9.01
N GLU A 309 -5.50 4.01 9.00
CA GLU A 309 -6.07 2.75 9.47
C GLU A 309 -5.28 2.34 10.72
N LEU A 310 -5.97 2.08 11.82
CA LEU A 310 -5.31 1.56 13.02
C LEU A 310 -6.19 0.55 13.74
N ASN A 311 -5.54 -0.40 14.40
CA ASN A 311 -6.21 -1.24 15.40
C ASN A 311 -5.91 -0.69 16.78
N LEU A 312 -6.95 -0.62 17.62
CA LEU A 312 -6.81 -0.23 19.02
C LEU A 312 -5.93 -1.24 19.79
N LYS A 313 -5.51 -0.85 21.00
CA LYS A 313 -4.78 -1.73 21.91
C LYS A 313 -5.56 -3.01 22.16
N GLU A 314 -4.82 -4.11 22.34
CA GLU A 314 -5.41 -5.43 22.58
C GLU A 314 -6.33 -5.39 23.81
N GLY A 315 -7.54 -5.94 23.64
CA GLY A 315 -8.58 -5.94 24.68
C GLY A 315 -9.36 -4.63 24.82
N ALA A 316 -9.10 -3.60 24.00
CA ALA A 316 -9.98 -2.43 23.94
C ALA A 316 -11.37 -2.82 23.44
N ILE A 317 -12.38 -2.10 23.91
CA ILE A 317 -13.75 -2.16 23.39
C ILE A 317 -14.01 -0.81 22.75
N ILE A 318 -14.52 -0.80 21.52
CA ILE A 318 -14.88 0.45 20.86
C ILE A 318 -16.13 1.02 21.54
N ASP A 319 -15.94 2.16 22.18
CA ASP A 319 -17.01 2.98 22.73
C ASP A 319 -17.23 4.17 21.81
N LYS A 320 -18.40 4.20 21.15
CA LYS A 320 -18.78 5.24 20.20
C LYS A 320 -18.90 6.60 20.90
N ASP A 321 -19.46 6.64 22.10
CA ASP A 321 -19.69 7.89 22.83
C ASP A 321 -18.34 8.51 23.23
N VAL A 322 -17.37 7.68 23.61
CA VAL A 322 -16.00 8.14 23.87
C VAL A 322 -15.32 8.63 22.59
N LEU A 323 -15.55 7.99 21.44
CA LEU A 323 -14.97 8.42 20.17
C LEU A 323 -15.53 9.76 19.67
N THR A 324 -16.81 10.03 19.90
CA THR A 324 -17.51 11.24 19.43
C THR A 324 -17.58 12.36 20.46
N ASP A 325 -17.14 12.15 21.71
CA ASP A 325 -17.16 13.16 22.77
C ASP A 325 -16.55 14.50 22.31
N GLN A 326 -17.32 15.58 22.49
CA GLN A 326 -16.97 16.96 22.12
C GLN A 326 -16.77 17.20 20.61
N LEU A 327 -17.17 16.26 19.75
CA LEU A 327 -17.18 16.41 18.30
C LEU A 327 -18.62 16.56 17.79
N ILE A 328 -18.79 17.43 16.77
CA ILE A 328 -20.04 17.50 16.02
C ILE A 328 -19.98 16.41 14.95
N THR A 329 -20.93 15.48 14.99
CA THR A 329 -20.90 14.30 14.12
C THR A 329 -22.20 14.11 13.34
N VAL A 330 -22.07 13.48 12.18
CA VAL A 330 -23.20 13.08 11.32
C VAL A 330 -23.13 11.58 11.04
N HIS A 331 -24.25 10.89 11.20
CA HIS A 331 -24.48 9.49 10.87
C HIS A 331 -25.45 9.36 9.69
N VAL A 332 -25.35 8.26 8.95
CA VAL A 332 -26.27 7.95 7.84
C VAL A 332 -26.96 6.62 8.14
N GLU A 333 -28.28 6.61 8.15
CA GLU A 333 -29.09 5.44 8.47
C GLU A 333 -29.07 4.41 7.31
N GLY A 334 -28.99 3.12 7.63
CA GLY A 334 -29.00 2.03 6.65
C GLY A 334 -27.64 1.63 6.06
N ALA A 335 -26.54 2.27 6.49
CA ALA A 335 -25.20 1.72 6.29
C ALA A 335 -24.99 0.51 7.22
N SER A 336 -24.38 -0.56 6.70
CA SER A 336 -24.08 -1.76 7.48
C SER A 336 -23.00 -1.54 8.56
N SER A 337 -22.35 -0.38 8.56
CA SER A 337 -21.25 -0.02 9.44
C SER A 337 -21.59 1.20 10.31
N THR A 338 -21.04 1.23 11.53
CA THR A 338 -21.14 2.35 12.49
C THR A 338 -20.24 3.51 12.05
N ASP A 339 -20.61 4.14 10.95
CA ASP A 339 -19.85 5.22 10.33
C ASP A 339 -20.31 6.58 10.85
N PHE A 340 -19.36 7.53 10.90
CA PHE A 340 -19.69 8.92 11.16
C PHE A 340 -18.78 9.90 10.43
N PHE A 341 -19.32 11.10 10.23
CA PHE A 341 -18.63 12.18 9.54
C PHE A 341 -18.36 13.35 10.49
N ILE A 342 -17.19 13.97 10.32
CA ILE A 342 -16.75 15.16 11.05
C ILE A 342 -16.23 16.22 10.08
N LYS A 343 -16.25 17.49 10.49
CA LYS A 343 -15.81 18.62 9.66
C LYS A 343 -14.56 19.27 10.23
N ALA A 344 -13.64 19.68 9.35
CA ALA A 344 -12.58 20.61 9.72
C ALA A 344 -13.14 22.01 10.00
N LYS A 345 -12.66 22.68 11.05
CA LYS A 345 -13.02 24.08 11.33
C LYS A 345 -12.35 25.03 10.34
N ASN A 346 -11.03 24.91 10.19
CA ASN A 346 -10.21 25.78 9.33
C ASN A 346 -10.16 25.27 7.88
N HIS A 347 -11.30 25.31 7.19
CA HIS A 347 -11.48 24.73 5.86
C HIS A 347 -11.06 25.64 4.68
N LYS A 348 -10.63 26.90 4.94
CA LYS A 348 -10.26 27.85 3.87
C LYS A 348 -8.90 27.56 3.21
N GLN A 349 -7.98 26.94 3.94
CA GLN A 349 -6.62 26.64 3.49
C GLN A 349 -6.39 25.15 3.22
N ARG A 350 -7.43 24.33 3.46
CA ARG A 350 -7.36 22.86 3.39
C ARG A 350 -8.07 22.35 2.16
N LYS A 351 -7.48 21.33 1.54
CA LYS A 351 -8.13 20.56 0.49
C LYS A 351 -9.12 19.56 1.10
N PHE A 352 -8.72 18.87 2.16
CA PHE A 352 -9.51 17.81 2.77
C PHE A 352 -10.24 18.31 4.02
N VAL A 353 -11.52 18.63 3.84
CA VAL A 353 -12.34 19.35 4.83
C VAL A 353 -13.39 18.47 5.53
N LEU A 354 -13.64 17.27 4.98
CA LEU A 354 -14.59 16.29 5.51
C LEU A 354 -13.82 15.05 5.98
N GLY A 355 -14.03 14.62 7.21
CA GLY A 355 -13.51 13.37 7.76
C GLY A 355 -14.61 12.33 7.82
N HIS A 356 -14.28 11.09 7.47
CA HIS A 356 -15.13 9.91 7.58
C HIS A 356 -14.43 8.91 8.49
N VAL A 357 -15.09 8.54 9.58
CA VAL A 357 -14.63 7.53 10.52
C VAL A 357 -15.48 6.27 10.29
N GLU A 358 -14.79 5.18 10.00
CA GLU A 358 -15.34 3.84 9.85
C GLU A 358 -14.87 3.00 11.03
N ILE A 359 -15.82 2.31 11.66
CA ILE A 359 -15.57 1.40 12.77
C ILE A 359 -15.76 -0.02 12.26
N GLY A 360 -14.69 -0.81 12.25
CA GLY A 360 -14.71 -2.20 11.80
C GLY A 360 -14.97 -3.20 12.92
N GLU A 361 -15.22 -4.46 12.55
CA GLU A 361 -15.60 -5.55 13.46
C GLU A 361 -14.45 -6.00 14.40
N ASP A 362 -13.19 -5.78 14.03
CA ASP A 362 -11.99 -6.30 14.71
C ASP A 362 -11.23 -5.23 15.54
N ASN A 363 -11.93 -4.32 16.22
CA ASN A 363 -11.31 -3.17 16.90
C ASN A 363 -10.47 -2.27 15.98
N SER A 364 -10.80 -2.27 14.70
CA SER A 364 -10.19 -1.42 13.69
C SER A 364 -10.94 -0.12 13.54
N ILE A 365 -10.20 0.97 13.38
CA ILE A 365 -10.72 2.30 13.09
C ILE A 365 -10.06 2.78 11.80
N GLY A 366 -10.89 3.06 10.81
CA GLY A 366 -10.52 3.76 9.60
C GLY A 366 -10.88 5.24 9.74
N PHE A 367 -9.96 6.13 9.42
CA PHE A 367 -10.21 7.55 9.30
C PHE A 367 -9.74 8.04 7.95
N SER A 368 -10.67 8.48 7.10
CA SER A 368 -10.37 8.98 5.76
C SER A 368 -10.81 10.43 5.61
N THR A 369 -10.05 11.23 4.86
CA THR A 369 -10.32 12.67 4.69
C THR A 369 -10.57 13.00 3.24
N TRP A 370 -11.64 13.73 2.96
CA TRP A 370 -12.15 13.95 1.61
C TRP A 370 -12.38 15.44 1.31
N GLU A 371 -12.31 15.78 0.03
CA GLU A 371 -12.86 17.03 -0.49
C GLU A 371 -14.40 17.01 -0.44
N ALA A 372 -15.01 18.16 -0.19
CA ALA A 372 -16.47 18.31 -0.10
C ALA A 372 -17.14 18.45 -1.49
N ILE A 373 -16.89 17.48 -2.40
CA ILE A 373 -17.37 17.51 -3.79
C ILE A 373 -18.49 16.47 -4.01
N GLY A 374 -19.45 16.80 -4.88
CA GLY A 374 -20.50 15.90 -5.34
C GLY A 374 -21.48 15.52 -4.22
N LYS A 375 -21.70 14.22 -4.00
CA LYS A 375 -22.61 13.73 -2.95
C LYS A 375 -22.15 14.13 -1.54
N LYS A 376 -20.85 14.35 -1.33
CA LYS A 376 -20.25 14.70 -0.03
C LYS A 376 -20.54 16.15 0.38
N THR A 377 -20.89 17.01 -0.57
CA THR A 377 -21.27 18.40 -0.32
C THR A 377 -22.51 18.50 0.58
N ARG A 378 -23.43 17.52 0.50
CA ARG A 378 -24.62 17.49 1.36
C ARG A 378 -24.26 17.25 2.82
N VAL A 379 -23.43 16.25 3.10
CA VAL A 379 -22.95 15.93 4.47
C VAL A 379 -22.18 17.10 5.05
N PHE A 380 -21.30 17.72 4.26
CA PHE A 380 -20.55 18.89 4.67
C PHE A 380 -21.45 20.06 5.08
N ARG A 381 -22.49 20.37 4.27
CA ARG A 381 -23.46 21.43 4.60
C ARG A 381 -24.22 21.13 5.89
N ILE A 382 -24.57 19.88 6.15
CA ILE A 382 -25.24 19.54 7.41
C ILE A 382 -24.32 19.81 8.60
N LEU A 383 -23.05 19.42 8.51
CA LEU A 383 -22.04 19.73 9.54
C LEU A 383 -21.88 21.25 9.75
N GLU A 384 -21.97 22.07 8.69
CA GLU A 384 -21.97 23.54 8.82
C GLU A 384 -23.19 24.05 9.58
N LEU A 385 -24.38 23.52 9.30
CA LEU A 385 -25.61 23.91 10.01
C LEU A 385 -25.56 23.51 11.50
N LEU A 386 -25.01 22.34 11.81
CA LEU A 386 -24.84 21.86 13.19
C LEU A 386 -23.83 22.71 13.97
N GLU A 387 -22.70 23.07 13.34
CA GLU A 387 -21.72 23.97 13.96
C GLU A 387 -22.34 25.35 14.23
N ARG A 388 -23.04 25.94 13.26
CA ARG A 388 -23.71 27.23 13.43
C ARG A 388 -24.80 27.17 14.51
N LYS A 389 -25.54 26.06 14.60
CA LYS A 389 -26.53 25.83 15.66
C LYS A 389 -25.86 25.87 17.05
N LYS A 390 -24.74 25.17 17.21
CA LYS A 390 -23.98 25.12 18.48
C LYS A 390 -23.45 26.50 18.87
N GLU A 391 -22.85 27.23 17.92
CA GLU A 391 -22.38 28.60 18.14
C GLU A 391 -23.50 29.54 18.61
N LEU A 392 -24.67 29.48 17.96
CA LEU A 392 -25.83 30.29 18.36
C LEU A 392 -26.33 29.95 19.77
N GLU A 393 -26.39 28.66 20.11
CA GLU A 393 -26.80 28.20 21.45
C GLU A 393 -25.82 28.70 22.53
N GLU A 394 -24.51 28.69 22.25
CA GLU A 394 -23.47 29.24 23.14
C GLU A 394 -23.57 30.78 23.26
N GLU A 395 -23.72 31.48 22.15
CA GLU A 395 -23.87 32.94 22.11
C GLU A 395 -25.12 33.40 22.88
N ILE A 396 -26.25 32.71 22.70
CA ILE A 396 -27.49 32.96 23.44
C ILE A 396 -27.27 32.75 24.95
N SER A 397 -26.62 31.65 25.33
CA SER A 397 -26.31 31.36 26.74
C SER A 397 -25.42 32.44 27.37
N MET A 398 -24.45 32.96 26.63
CA MET A 398 -23.59 34.06 27.09
C MET A 398 -24.36 35.37 27.31
N ILE A 399 -25.29 35.71 26.41
CA ILE A 399 -26.15 36.90 26.56
C ILE A 399 -27.03 36.75 27.81
N GLU A 400 -27.60 35.58 28.04
CA GLU A 400 -28.44 35.29 29.22
C GLU A 400 -27.66 35.40 30.53
N LYS A 401 -26.41 34.91 30.56
CA LYS A 401 -25.54 35.04 31.74
C LYS A 401 -25.14 36.50 32.02
N ARG A 402 -25.00 37.34 31.00
CA ARG A 402 -24.68 38.78 31.15
C ARG A 402 -25.89 39.58 31.62
N GLY A 403 -27.07 39.34 31.05
CA GLY A 403 -28.31 40.03 31.41
C GLY A 403 -28.72 39.84 32.89
N ASN A 404 -28.26 38.76 33.54
CA ASN A 404 -28.53 38.47 34.94
C ASN A 404 -27.55 39.15 35.93
N ARG A 405 -26.59 39.97 35.47
CA ARG A 405 -25.65 40.70 36.36
C ARG A 405 -26.24 42.05 36.80
N PRO A 406 -26.19 42.40 38.11
CA PRO A 406 -26.68 43.70 38.57
C PRO A 406 -25.78 44.84 38.06
N GLY A 407 -26.38 45.85 37.42
CA GLY A 407 -25.70 47.09 36.99
C GLY A 407 -25.47 47.29 35.48
N PHE A 408 -25.97 46.41 34.61
CA PHE A 408 -25.80 46.55 33.15
C PHE A 408 -26.83 47.51 32.51
N SER A 409 -26.35 48.56 31.85
CA SER A 409 -27.15 49.66 31.28
C SER A 409 -27.46 49.54 29.77
N HIS A 410 -27.06 48.45 29.09
CA HIS A 410 -27.23 48.23 27.64
C HIS A 410 -28.33 47.19 27.28
N PHE A 411 -29.39 47.12 28.08
CA PHE A 411 -30.40 46.04 28.03
C PHE A 411 -31.19 45.95 26.70
N SER A 412 -31.42 47.07 25.99
CA SER A 412 -32.32 47.07 24.81
C SER A 412 -31.69 46.48 23.54
N GLU A 413 -30.39 46.71 23.33
CA GLU A 413 -29.69 46.31 22.11
C GLU A 413 -29.26 44.83 22.16
N GLU A 414 -28.76 44.37 23.32
CA GLU A 414 -28.46 42.96 23.55
C GLU A 414 -29.72 42.08 23.46
N MET A 415 -30.88 42.59 23.89
CA MET A 415 -32.14 41.84 23.83
C MET A 415 -32.69 41.74 22.39
N ARG A 416 -32.50 42.78 21.57
CA ARG A 416 -32.77 42.69 20.11
C ARG A 416 -31.85 41.68 19.44
N GLN A 417 -30.57 41.71 19.78
CA GLN A 417 -29.58 40.78 19.24
C GLN A 417 -29.87 39.33 19.66
N LYS A 418 -30.34 39.11 20.90
CA LYS A 418 -30.84 37.82 21.38
C LYS A 418 -32.01 37.31 20.52
N ASN A 419 -33.04 38.13 20.30
CA ASN A 419 -34.21 37.72 19.52
C ASN A 419 -33.85 37.32 18.08
N TYR A 420 -32.99 38.09 17.42
CA TYR A 420 -32.49 37.75 16.08
C TYR A 420 -31.81 36.38 16.04
N LYS A 421 -30.93 36.08 17.01
CA LYS A 421 -30.24 34.78 17.11
C LYS A 421 -31.20 33.63 17.38
N TYR A 422 -32.27 33.85 18.15
CA TYR A 422 -33.32 32.85 18.37
C TYR A 422 -34.12 32.54 17.10
N GLU A 423 -34.41 33.56 16.28
CA GLU A 423 -35.06 33.36 14.97
C GLU A 423 -34.16 32.57 14.02
N GLU A 424 -32.88 32.93 13.92
CA GLU A 424 -31.89 32.17 13.14
C GLU A 424 -31.81 30.71 13.60
N LEU A 425 -31.73 30.48 14.92
CA LEU A 425 -31.72 29.13 15.50
C LEU A 425 -32.99 28.33 15.17
N ARG A 426 -34.17 28.96 15.13
CA ARG A 426 -35.42 28.30 14.71
C ARG A 426 -35.36 27.88 13.25
N HIS A 427 -34.90 28.76 12.36
CA HIS A 427 -34.77 28.44 10.94
C HIS A 427 -33.78 27.29 10.69
N LEU A 428 -32.65 27.27 11.39
CA LEU A 428 -31.67 26.17 11.32
C LEU A 428 -32.26 24.85 11.80
N LYS A 429 -33.03 24.84 12.89
CA LYS A 429 -33.70 23.64 13.41
C LYS A 429 -34.71 23.06 12.40
N ILE A 430 -35.46 23.92 11.70
CA ILE A 430 -36.37 23.48 10.63
C ILE A 430 -35.58 22.83 9.49
N SER A 431 -34.51 23.49 9.02
CA SER A 431 -33.69 22.96 7.92
C SER A 431 -33.00 21.64 8.28
N LEU A 432 -32.55 21.47 9.53
CA LEU A 432 -31.96 20.22 10.01
C LEU A 432 -32.99 19.08 10.09
N ASN A 433 -34.21 19.33 10.56
CA ASN A 433 -35.27 18.32 10.63
C ASN A 433 -35.62 17.77 9.23
N GLU A 434 -35.61 18.62 8.20
CA GLU A 434 -35.81 18.17 6.81
C GLU A 434 -34.70 17.23 6.33
N GLN A 435 -33.47 17.39 6.82
CA GLN A 435 -32.35 16.50 6.49
C GLN A 435 -32.40 15.19 7.28
N ASP A 436 -32.87 15.24 8.53
CA ASP A 436 -33.06 14.06 9.38
C ASP A 436 -34.05 13.07 8.77
N HIS A 437 -35.20 13.57 8.30
CA HIS A 437 -36.19 12.78 7.55
C HIS A 437 -35.67 12.17 6.24
N ALA A 438 -34.51 12.59 5.75
CA ALA A 438 -33.85 12.00 4.59
C ALA A 438 -32.83 10.90 4.94
N GLY A 439 -32.79 10.44 6.20
CA GLY A 439 -31.98 9.31 6.67
C GLY A 439 -30.62 9.72 7.27
N TYR A 440 -30.49 10.92 7.83
CA TYR A 440 -29.25 11.39 8.44
C TYR A 440 -29.46 11.74 9.93
N HIS A 441 -28.77 11.06 10.85
CA HIS A 441 -28.87 11.32 12.30
C HIS A 441 -27.65 12.09 12.78
N PHE A 442 -27.81 12.98 13.76
CA PHE A 442 -26.73 13.90 14.16
C PHE A 442 -26.62 14.07 15.68
N GLU A 443 -25.40 14.16 16.20
CA GLU A 443 -25.08 14.40 17.61
C GLU A 443 -24.20 15.68 17.72
N ILE A 444 -24.42 16.50 18.77
CA ILE A 444 -23.79 17.83 18.98
C ILE A 444 -22.90 17.86 20.21
#